data_AF-A0AAD8R614-F1
#
_entry.id   AF-A0AAD8R614-F1
#
_cell.length_a   1.000
_cell.length_b   1.000
_cell.length_c   1.000
_cell.angle_alpha   90.00
_cell.angle_beta   90.00
_cell.angle_gamma   90.00
#
_symmetry.space_group_name_H-M   'P 1'
#
loop_
_entity.id
_entity.type
_entity.pdbx_description
1 polymer ?
#
loop_
_entity_poly.entity_id
_entity_poly.type
_entity_poly.pdbx_seq_one_letter_code
_entity_poly.pdbx_strand_id
1 'polypeptide(L)'
;MKLQHTRDLKQIADAGKSEVANTRKELDELHSEIKEVQGWLQEELQAEKDLRELEKKRNDALEEVKETQAKIIKDLDEQVGKTFPESQDRAIEAIIEARRDDPLPNPDGWTTEDHLTALSAWVSYMDKLGKYLPGAAIRAFANLWPGEKIPDRVEILPSRLMESGTRLTEWRRSSERSRADTALKFVCSWIMSFRNLTAVCPSHFRIGLTSTHLVNLSTMTKM
;
A
#
# COMPACT_ATOMS: atom_id res chain seq x y z
N MET A 1 -55.21 67.76 62.43
CA MET A 1 -54.86 66.32 62.45
C MET A 1 -55.35 65.56 61.21
N LYS A 2 -56.64 65.62 60.82
CA LYS A 2 -57.19 64.88 59.66
C LYS A 2 -56.52 65.15 58.29
N LEU A 3 -56.05 66.38 58.05
CA LEU A 3 -55.44 66.79 56.77
C LEU A 3 -53.99 66.30 56.56
N GLN A 4 -53.27 65.99 57.63
CA GLN A 4 -51.90 65.49 57.52
C GLN A 4 -51.91 63.99 57.19
N HIS A 5 -52.77 63.24 57.86
CA HIS A 5 -52.90 61.80 57.68
C HIS A 5 -53.34 61.39 56.27
N THR A 6 -54.21 62.18 55.62
CA THR A 6 -54.61 61.98 54.22
C THR A 6 -53.49 62.29 53.24
N ARG A 7 -52.59 63.23 53.58
CA ARG A 7 -51.41 63.55 52.78
C ARG A 7 -50.39 62.41 52.82
N ASP A 8 -50.11 61.90 54.01
CA ASP A 8 -49.15 60.82 54.23
C ASP A 8 -49.63 59.52 53.53
N LEU A 9 -50.93 59.21 53.62
CA LEU A 9 -51.52 58.06 52.91
C LEU A 9 -51.43 58.20 51.38
N LYS A 10 -51.59 59.40 50.84
CA LYS A 10 -51.44 59.65 49.41
C LYS A 10 -50.00 59.48 48.95
N GLN A 11 -49.04 59.96 49.75
CA GLN A 11 -47.61 59.85 49.45
C GLN A 11 -47.15 58.38 49.44
N ILE A 12 -47.65 57.57 50.37
CA ILE A 12 -47.40 56.11 50.40
C ILE A 12 -48.03 55.43 49.17
N ALA A 13 -49.25 55.79 48.80
CA ALA A 13 -49.93 55.22 47.63
C ALA A 13 -49.22 55.57 46.31
N ASP A 14 -48.73 56.81 46.18
CA ASP A 14 -47.99 57.27 44.99
C ASP A 14 -46.60 56.61 44.92
N ALA A 15 -45.90 56.45 46.06
CA ALA A 15 -44.64 55.70 46.13
C ALA A 15 -44.83 54.22 45.75
N GLY A 16 -45.85 53.56 46.29
CA GLY A 16 -46.17 52.17 45.95
C GLY A 16 -46.52 51.99 44.47
N LYS A 17 -47.22 52.94 43.85
CA LYS A 17 -47.46 52.92 42.40
C LYS A 17 -46.18 53.05 41.58
N SER A 18 -45.26 53.91 42.00
CA SER A 18 -43.97 54.08 41.32
C SER A 18 -43.12 52.81 41.41
N GLU A 19 -43.11 52.16 42.56
CA GLU A 19 -42.34 50.93 42.80
C GLU A 19 -42.93 49.73 42.02
N VAL A 20 -44.26 49.62 41.98
CA VAL A 20 -44.96 48.64 41.13
C VAL A 20 -44.71 48.89 39.64
N ALA A 21 -44.63 50.16 39.22
CA ALA A 21 -44.34 50.50 37.83
C ALA A 21 -42.90 50.15 37.43
N ASN A 22 -41.92 50.32 38.32
CA ASN A 22 -40.53 49.95 38.06
C ASN A 22 -40.35 48.43 38.02
N THR A 23 -40.86 47.70 39.01
CA THR A 23 -40.77 46.24 39.03
C THR A 23 -41.45 45.59 37.82
N ARG A 24 -42.53 46.19 37.31
CA ARG A 24 -43.17 45.73 36.08
C ARG A 24 -42.29 45.93 34.83
N LYS A 25 -41.57 47.05 34.75
CA LYS A 25 -40.61 47.26 33.65
C LYS A 25 -39.46 46.26 33.69
N GLU A 26 -38.88 46.03 34.88
CA GLU A 26 -37.84 45.02 35.07
C GLU A 26 -38.34 43.61 34.70
N LEU A 27 -39.59 43.29 35.04
CA LEU A 27 -40.21 42.02 34.69
C LEU A 27 -40.40 41.89 33.17
N ASP A 28 -40.82 42.95 32.48
CA ASP A 28 -41.00 42.94 31.02
C ASP A 28 -39.64 42.81 30.30
N GLU A 29 -38.60 43.46 30.81
CA GLU A 29 -37.23 43.39 30.27
C GLU A 29 -36.62 41.99 30.45
N LEU A 30 -36.75 41.41 31.64
CA LEU A 30 -36.35 40.01 31.89
C LEU A 30 -37.13 39.01 31.02
N HIS A 31 -38.42 39.23 30.76
CA HIS A 31 -39.17 38.37 29.83
C HIS A 31 -38.64 38.47 28.41
N SER A 32 -38.21 39.66 27.97
CA SER A 32 -37.60 39.85 26.65
C SER A 32 -36.28 39.09 26.57
N GLU A 33 -35.40 39.22 27.57
CA GLU A 33 -34.12 38.51 27.64
C GLU A 33 -34.30 36.99 27.66
N ILE A 34 -35.24 36.47 28.47
CA ILE A 34 -35.55 35.03 28.51
C ILE A 34 -35.98 34.52 27.14
N LYS A 35 -36.79 35.30 26.42
CA LYS A 35 -37.25 34.94 25.08
C LYS A 35 -36.11 34.89 24.08
N GLU A 36 -35.17 35.83 24.15
CA GLU A 36 -33.97 35.80 23.32
C GLU A 36 -33.13 34.56 23.63
N VAL A 37 -32.79 34.32 24.89
CA VAL A 37 -31.99 33.14 25.30
C VAL A 37 -32.65 31.82 24.87
N GLN A 38 -33.98 31.72 24.95
CA GLN A 38 -34.71 30.54 24.45
C GLN A 38 -34.55 30.34 22.95
N GLY A 39 -34.53 31.42 22.16
CA GLY A 39 -34.25 31.36 20.72
C GLY A 39 -32.86 30.82 20.43
N TRP A 40 -31.84 31.36 21.10
CA TRP A 40 -30.45 30.92 20.95
C TRP A 40 -30.28 29.44 21.35
N LEU A 41 -30.93 29.01 22.44
CA LEU A 41 -30.87 27.62 22.88
C LEU A 41 -31.49 26.66 21.85
N GLN A 42 -32.56 27.06 21.17
CA GLN A 42 -33.15 26.24 20.10
C GLN A 42 -32.25 26.16 18.87
N GLU A 43 -31.60 27.26 18.50
CA GLU A 43 -30.62 27.29 17.40
C GLU A 43 -29.41 26.40 17.70
N GLU A 44 -28.85 26.49 18.90
CA GLU A 44 -27.72 25.65 19.34
C GLU A 44 -28.10 24.17 19.36
N LEU A 45 -29.31 23.85 19.87
CA LEU A 45 -29.82 22.47 19.86
C LEU A 45 -30.00 21.93 18.45
N GLN A 46 -30.39 22.77 17.49
CA GLN A 46 -30.51 22.36 16.10
C GLN A 46 -29.12 22.16 15.46
N ALA A 47 -28.18 23.08 15.71
CA ALA A 47 -26.81 22.94 15.24
C ALA A 47 -26.13 21.67 15.78
N GLU A 48 -26.37 21.29 17.03
CA GLU A 48 -25.85 20.05 17.61
C GLU A 48 -26.41 18.80 16.91
N LYS A 49 -27.70 18.81 16.56
CA LYS A 49 -28.31 17.70 15.80
C LYS A 49 -27.70 17.59 14.40
N ASP A 50 -27.53 18.71 13.72
CA ASP A 50 -26.94 18.76 12.38
C ASP A 50 -25.48 18.25 12.42
N LEU A 51 -24.71 18.63 13.46
CA LEU A 51 -23.36 18.12 13.69
C LEU A 51 -23.34 16.61 13.91
N ARG A 52 -24.23 16.06 14.73
CA ARG A 52 -24.33 14.60 14.94
C ARG A 52 -24.68 13.85 13.65
N GLU A 53 -25.52 14.43 12.80
CA GLU A 53 -25.85 13.85 11.50
C GLU A 53 -24.64 13.86 10.56
N LEU A 54 -23.87 14.95 10.54
CA LEU A 54 -22.63 15.06 9.78
C LEU A 54 -21.57 14.07 10.28
N GLU A 55 -21.42 13.88 11.58
CA GLU A 55 -20.51 12.89 12.15
C GLU A 55 -20.88 11.47 11.73
N LYS A 56 -22.19 11.16 11.73
CA LYS A 56 -22.68 9.88 11.23
C LYS A 56 -22.35 9.70 9.75
N LYS A 57 -22.69 10.67 8.90
CA LYS A 57 -22.36 10.65 7.47
C LYS A 57 -20.86 10.49 7.21
N ARG A 58 -20.02 11.16 8.00
CA ARG A 58 -18.56 11.03 7.92
C ARG A 58 -18.09 9.63 8.28
N ASN A 59 -18.67 9.00 9.30
CA ASN A 59 -18.31 7.64 9.68
C ASN A 59 -18.77 6.62 8.64
N ASP A 60 -19.97 6.76 8.10
CA ASP A 60 -20.49 5.90 7.03
C ASP A 60 -19.60 6.00 5.78
N ALA A 61 -19.22 7.22 5.38
CA ALA A 61 -18.31 7.44 4.25
C ALA A 61 -16.89 6.90 4.52
N LEU A 62 -16.40 7.00 5.76
CA LEU A 62 -15.09 6.45 6.13
C LEU A 62 -15.08 4.92 5.99
N GLU A 63 -16.18 4.25 6.34
CA GLU A 63 -16.29 2.80 6.21
C GLU A 63 -16.35 2.37 4.74
N GLU A 64 -17.11 3.10 3.91
CA GLU A 64 -17.12 2.88 2.45
C GLU A 64 -15.72 3.03 1.82
N VAL A 65 -14.95 4.04 2.26
CA VAL A 65 -13.56 4.22 1.81
C VAL A 65 -12.67 3.05 2.21
N LYS A 66 -12.81 2.51 3.42
CA LYS A 66 -12.01 1.33 3.85
C LYS A 66 -12.36 0.09 3.04
N GLU A 67 -13.64 -0.17 2.80
CA GLU A 67 -14.09 -1.33 2.01
C GLU A 67 -13.59 -1.25 0.58
N THR A 68 -13.70 -0.08 -0.05
CA THR A 68 -13.18 0.15 -1.41
C THR A 68 -11.66 0.00 -1.47
N GLN A 69 -10.93 0.53 -0.48
CA GLN A 69 -9.48 0.37 -0.38
C GLN A 69 -9.07 -1.10 -0.24
N ALA A 70 -9.72 -1.86 0.64
CA ALA A 70 -9.44 -3.28 0.84
C ALA A 70 -9.67 -4.10 -0.45
N LYS A 71 -10.74 -3.78 -1.19
CA LYS A 71 -11.02 -4.40 -2.49
C LYS A 71 -9.95 -4.07 -3.52
N ILE A 72 -9.55 -2.80 -3.66
CA ILE A 72 -8.51 -2.38 -4.61
C ILE A 72 -7.19 -3.08 -4.31
N ILE A 73 -6.79 -3.15 -3.03
CA ILE A 73 -5.57 -3.83 -2.61
C ILE A 73 -5.59 -5.30 -3.01
N LYS A 74 -6.71 -5.99 -2.75
CA LYS A 74 -6.87 -7.40 -3.12
C LYS A 74 -6.84 -7.61 -4.64
N ASP A 75 -7.53 -6.76 -5.41
CA ASP A 75 -7.57 -6.86 -6.87
C ASP A 75 -6.18 -6.63 -7.48
N LEU A 76 -5.43 -5.64 -6.96
CA LEU A 76 -4.04 -5.40 -7.35
C LEU A 76 -3.16 -6.59 -6.98
N ASP A 77 -3.35 -7.15 -5.80
CA ASP A 77 -2.59 -8.31 -5.34
C ASP A 77 -2.78 -9.48 -6.32
N GLU A 78 -4.04 -9.81 -6.64
CA GLU A 78 -4.34 -10.89 -7.58
C GLU A 78 -3.78 -10.63 -8.99
N GLN A 79 -3.86 -9.39 -9.49
CA GLN A 79 -3.32 -9.03 -10.81
C GLN A 79 -1.81 -9.15 -10.89
N VAL A 80 -1.09 -8.69 -9.86
CA VAL A 80 0.37 -8.77 -9.84
C VAL A 80 0.81 -10.22 -9.70
N GLY A 81 0.17 -11.01 -8.84
CA GLY A 81 0.43 -12.44 -8.72
C GLY A 81 0.23 -13.20 -10.04
N LYS A 82 -0.81 -12.87 -10.81
CA LYS A 82 -1.05 -13.43 -12.16
C LYS A 82 0.02 -13.02 -13.18
N THR A 83 0.54 -11.80 -13.07
CA THR A 83 1.51 -11.25 -14.02
C THR A 83 2.93 -11.78 -13.75
N PHE A 84 3.26 -12.05 -12.49
CA PHE A 84 4.59 -12.46 -12.05
C PHE A 84 4.53 -13.69 -11.11
N PRO A 85 4.17 -14.87 -11.62
CA PRO A 85 3.98 -16.06 -10.80
C PRO A 85 5.26 -16.48 -10.03
N GLU A 86 6.46 -16.21 -10.58
CA GLU A 86 7.73 -16.53 -9.92
C GLU A 86 8.00 -15.67 -8.67
N SER A 87 7.23 -14.60 -8.47
CA SER A 87 7.34 -13.73 -7.30
C SER A 87 6.36 -14.13 -6.17
N GLN A 88 5.45 -15.07 -6.42
CA GLN A 88 4.43 -15.50 -5.47
C GLN A 88 5.03 -16.13 -4.21
N ASP A 89 6.05 -16.98 -4.36
CA ASP A 89 6.74 -17.63 -3.24
C ASP A 89 7.33 -16.59 -2.27
N ARG A 90 7.88 -15.48 -2.80
CA ARG A 90 8.44 -14.40 -1.96
C ARG A 90 7.39 -13.61 -1.22
N ALA A 91 6.22 -13.40 -1.82
CA ALA A 91 5.11 -12.74 -1.13
C ALA A 91 4.62 -13.61 0.02
N ILE A 92 4.49 -14.92 -0.20
CA ILE A 92 4.10 -15.89 0.84
C ILE A 92 5.15 -15.90 1.97
N GLU A 93 6.44 -15.95 1.65
CA GLU A 93 7.52 -15.88 2.64
C GLU A 93 7.50 -14.57 3.44
N ALA A 94 7.29 -13.42 2.77
CA ALA A 94 7.21 -12.13 3.43
C ALA A 94 6.02 -12.05 4.39
N ILE A 95 4.87 -12.62 4.02
CA ILE A 95 3.69 -12.72 4.90
C ILE A 95 4.00 -13.64 6.09
N ILE A 96 4.62 -14.80 5.87
CA ILE A 96 4.99 -15.74 6.94
C ILE A 96 5.93 -15.05 7.95
N GLU A 97 6.92 -14.31 7.47
CA GLU A 97 7.84 -13.57 8.35
C GLU A 97 7.14 -12.42 9.06
N ALA A 98 6.26 -11.67 8.39
CA ALA A 98 5.49 -10.59 9.01
C ALA A 98 4.54 -11.10 10.11
N ARG A 99 3.99 -12.30 9.95
CA ARG A 99 3.12 -12.97 10.93
C ARG A 99 3.87 -13.73 12.03
N ARG A 100 5.20 -13.69 12.03
CA ARG A 100 6.03 -14.47 12.96
C ARG A 100 5.77 -14.14 14.42
N ASP A 101 5.56 -12.86 14.72
CA ASP A 101 5.40 -12.35 16.08
C ASP A 101 3.92 -12.17 16.49
N ASP A 102 3.00 -12.17 15.54
CA ASP A 102 1.56 -12.09 15.77
C ASP A 102 0.80 -13.01 14.80
N PRO A 103 0.70 -14.33 15.13
CA PRO A 103 -0.10 -15.25 14.36
C PRO A 103 -1.58 -14.94 14.57
N LEU A 104 -2.10 -13.99 13.80
CA LEU A 104 -3.52 -13.65 13.76
C LEU A 104 -4.38 -14.92 13.54
N PRO A 105 -5.58 -14.97 14.15
CA PRO A 105 -6.36 -16.20 14.29
C PRO A 105 -7.09 -16.64 13.01
N ASN A 106 -6.84 -16.03 11.84
CA ASN A 106 -7.66 -16.27 10.67
C ASN A 106 -7.13 -17.49 9.87
N PRO A 107 -7.78 -18.66 9.94
CA PRO A 107 -7.30 -19.88 9.29
C PRO A 107 -7.57 -19.86 7.77
N ASP A 108 -8.48 -19.00 7.31
CA ASP A 108 -9.07 -19.06 5.97
C ASP A 108 -8.90 -17.78 5.13
N GLY A 109 -8.13 -16.77 5.57
CA GLY A 109 -8.02 -15.51 4.81
C GLY A 109 -6.76 -14.68 5.05
N TRP A 110 -6.22 -14.12 3.97
CA TRP A 110 -5.27 -13.01 3.99
C TRP A 110 -6.01 -11.74 4.44
N THR A 111 -5.38 -10.97 5.33
CA THR A 111 -5.84 -9.64 5.74
C THR A 111 -5.36 -8.58 4.74
N THR A 112 -5.90 -7.36 4.82
CA THR A 112 -5.43 -6.23 4.01
C THR A 112 -3.92 -5.99 4.21
N GLU A 113 -3.40 -6.16 5.42
CA GLU A 113 -1.98 -5.99 5.73
C GLU A 113 -1.12 -7.07 5.06
N ASP A 114 -1.63 -8.30 4.97
CA ASP A 114 -0.95 -9.38 4.24
C ASP A 114 -0.88 -9.09 2.75
N HIS A 115 -1.97 -8.61 2.15
CA HIS A 115 -1.98 -8.20 0.74
C HIS A 115 -1.02 -7.02 0.49
N LEU A 116 -0.93 -6.05 1.41
CA LEU A 116 0.05 -4.96 1.31
C LEU A 116 1.49 -5.46 1.43
N THR A 117 1.72 -6.43 2.33
CA THR A 117 3.03 -7.07 2.52
C THR A 117 3.44 -7.84 1.26
N ALA A 118 2.53 -8.61 0.67
CA ALA A 118 2.73 -9.31 -0.60
C ALA A 118 3.05 -8.34 -1.74
N LEU A 119 2.24 -7.29 -1.91
CA LEU A 119 2.47 -6.24 -2.91
C LEU A 119 3.84 -5.58 -2.74
N SER A 120 4.22 -5.25 -1.51
CA SER A 120 5.53 -4.66 -1.20
C SER A 120 6.69 -5.60 -1.56
N ALA A 121 6.55 -6.89 -1.24
CA ALA A 121 7.54 -7.91 -1.61
C ALA A 121 7.69 -8.04 -3.13
N TRP A 122 6.58 -7.97 -3.88
CA TRP A 122 6.61 -8.00 -5.34
C TRP A 122 7.24 -6.76 -5.96
N VAL A 123 6.86 -5.57 -5.53
CA VAL A 123 7.47 -4.32 -6.02
C VAL A 123 8.97 -4.33 -5.73
N SER A 124 9.38 -4.81 -4.56
CA SER A 124 10.80 -4.95 -4.19
C SER A 124 11.52 -5.97 -5.07
N TYR A 125 10.87 -7.07 -5.45
CA TYR A 125 11.42 -8.05 -6.37
C TYR A 125 11.58 -7.46 -7.78
N MET A 126 10.55 -6.79 -8.30
CA MET A 126 10.60 -6.14 -9.61
C MET A 126 11.64 -5.02 -9.67
N ASP A 127 11.80 -4.24 -8.61
CA ASP A 127 12.85 -3.21 -8.52
C ASP A 127 14.25 -3.83 -8.62
N LYS A 128 14.48 -4.95 -7.92
CA LYS A 128 15.75 -5.70 -8.03
C LYS A 128 15.94 -6.25 -9.44
N LEU A 129 14.91 -6.83 -10.05
CA LEU A 129 14.98 -7.31 -11.43
C LEU A 129 15.29 -6.17 -12.40
N GLY A 130 14.58 -5.05 -12.30
CA GLY A 130 14.77 -3.88 -13.15
C GLY A 130 16.17 -3.27 -13.04
N LYS A 131 16.81 -3.35 -11.87
CA LYS A 131 18.19 -2.87 -11.65
C LYS A 131 19.25 -3.80 -12.24
N TYR A 132 19.12 -5.12 -12.04
CA TYR A 132 20.21 -6.06 -12.35
C TYR A 132 20.07 -6.78 -13.70
N LEU A 133 18.83 -7.01 -14.16
CA LEU A 133 18.55 -7.77 -15.38
C LEU A 133 19.04 -7.05 -16.65
N PRO A 134 18.80 -5.74 -16.86
CA PRO A 134 19.26 -5.06 -18.06
C PRO A 134 20.79 -5.06 -18.18
N GLY A 135 21.50 -4.78 -17.08
CA GLY A 135 22.96 -4.78 -17.08
C GLY A 135 23.55 -6.16 -17.34
N ALA A 136 22.93 -7.22 -16.82
CA ALA A 136 23.34 -8.59 -17.10
C ALA A 136 23.09 -9.00 -18.56
N ALA A 137 21.93 -8.64 -19.09
CA ALA A 137 21.56 -8.89 -20.47
C ALA A 137 22.50 -8.15 -21.46
N ILE A 138 22.89 -6.91 -21.14
CA ILE A 138 23.86 -6.14 -21.94
C ILE A 138 25.22 -6.84 -21.95
N ARG A 139 25.69 -7.30 -20.79
CA ARG A 139 26.95 -8.05 -20.69
C ARG A 139 26.88 -9.39 -21.42
N ALA A 140 25.75 -10.08 -21.36
CA ALA A 140 25.55 -11.33 -22.11
C ALA A 140 25.63 -11.07 -23.62
N PHE A 141 24.94 -10.03 -24.10
CA PHE A 141 24.99 -9.59 -25.49
C PHE A 141 26.42 -9.25 -25.94
N ALA A 142 27.13 -8.42 -25.17
CA ALA A 142 28.50 -8.02 -25.50
C ALA A 142 29.47 -9.23 -25.57
N ASN A 143 29.24 -10.25 -24.74
CA ASN A 143 30.03 -11.49 -24.82
C ASN A 143 29.68 -12.31 -26.06
N LEU A 144 28.40 -12.44 -26.42
CA LEU A 144 27.92 -13.25 -27.56
C LEU A 144 28.24 -12.63 -28.94
N TRP A 145 28.24 -11.30 -29.04
CA TRP A 145 28.53 -10.56 -30.28
C TRP A 145 29.66 -9.56 -30.07
N PRO A 146 30.92 -10.04 -29.92
CA PRO A 146 32.05 -9.15 -29.72
C PRO A 146 32.26 -8.25 -30.95
N GLY A 147 32.22 -6.93 -30.74
CA GLY A 147 32.38 -5.92 -31.80
C GLY A 147 31.07 -5.42 -32.42
N GLU A 148 29.93 -6.03 -32.07
CA GLU A 148 28.62 -5.48 -32.43
C GLU A 148 28.25 -4.36 -31.46
N LYS A 149 27.66 -3.28 -31.98
CA LYS A 149 27.20 -2.18 -31.14
C LYS A 149 26.06 -2.68 -30.24
N ILE A 150 26.17 -2.43 -28.94
CA ILE A 150 25.08 -2.71 -27.99
C ILE A 150 23.84 -1.92 -28.43
N PRO A 151 22.66 -2.56 -28.54
CA PRO A 151 21.43 -1.86 -28.88
C PRO A 151 21.18 -0.67 -27.96
N ASP A 152 20.85 0.49 -28.54
CA ASP A 152 20.61 1.73 -27.78
C ASP A 152 19.30 1.68 -26.95
N ARG A 153 18.46 0.65 -27.18
CA ARG A 153 17.17 0.43 -26.53
C ARG A 153 17.13 -0.96 -25.89
N VAL A 154 16.81 -1.02 -24.59
CA VAL A 154 16.80 -2.27 -23.80
C VAL A 154 15.73 -3.23 -24.29
N GLU A 155 14.64 -2.74 -24.90
CA GLU A 155 13.53 -3.53 -25.42
C GLU A 155 13.95 -4.41 -26.62
N ILE A 156 15.03 -4.06 -27.31
CA ILE A 156 15.57 -4.82 -28.46
C ILE A 156 16.41 -6.00 -27.99
N LEU A 157 16.95 -5.90 -26.78
CA LEU A 157 17.91 -6.83 -26.22
C LEU A 157 17.37 -8.26 -26.07
N PRO A 158 16.11 -8.50 -25.62
CA PRO A 158 15.54 -9.85 -25.56
C PRO A 158 15.50 -10.53 -26.92
N SER A 159 15.02 -9.85 -27.96
CA SER A 159 14.94 -10.41 -29.32
C SER A 159 16.32 -10.80 -29.86
N ARG A 160 17.35 -9.97 -29.62
CA ARG A 160 18.72 -10.32 -30.00
C ARG A 160 19.26 -11.49 -29.19
N LEU A 161 19.00 -11.54 -27.88
CA LEU A 161 19.43 -12.66 -27.03
C LEU A 161 18.76 -13.99 -27.39
N MET A 162 17.56 -13.98 -27.99
CA MET A 162 16.94 -15.20 -28.54
C MET A 162 17.75 -15.81 -29.70
N GLU A 163 18.56 -15.01 -30.41
CA GLU A 163 19.45 -15.50 -31.47
C GLU A 163 20.74 -16.16 -30.93
N SER A 164 20.95 -16.16 -29.61
CA SER A 164 22.14 -16.73 -28.97
C SER A 164 22.38 -18.20 -29.34
N GLY A 165 21.33 -19.00 -29.53
CA GLY A 165 21.46 -20.40 -29.95
C GLY A 165 22.09 -20.55 -31.35
N THR A 166 21.70 -19.70 -32.29
CA THR A 166 22.31 -19.62 -33.63
C THR A 166 23.76 -19.20 -33.50
N ARG A 167 24.04 -18.17 -32.71
CA ARG A 167 25.39 -17.64 -32.50
C ARG A 167 26.35 -18.67 -31.90
N LEU A 168 25.91 -19.41 -30.88
CA LEU A 168 26.69 -20.49 -30.28
C LEU A 168 26.96 -21.62 -31.28
N THR A 169 26.01 -21.88 -32.19
CA THR A 169 26.16 -22.89 -33.26
C THR A 169 27.20 -22.46 -34.30
N GLU A 170 27.20 -21.18 -34.69
CA GLU A 170 28.24 -20.60 -35.55
C GLU A 170 29.62 -20.74 -34.93
N TRP A 171 29.76 -20.36 -33.65
CA TRP A 171 31.02 -20.49 -32.94
C TRP A 171 31.51 -21.92 -32.83
N ARG A 172 30.60 -22.88 -32.58
CA ARG A 172 30.92 -24.31 -32.58
C ARG A 172 31.46 -24.79 -33.94
N ARG A 173 30.95 -24.24 -35.04
CA ARG A 173 31.37 -24.55 -36.42
C ARG A 173 32.63 -23.81 -36.86
N SER A 174 32.97 -22.71 -36.18
CA SER A 174 34.21 -21.96 -36.34
C SER A 174 35.30 -22.44 -35.37
N SER A 175 36.55 -22.03 -35.57
CA SER A 175 37.64 -22.25 -34.60
C SER A 175 37.53 -21.37 -33.33
N GLU A 176 36.42 -20.65 -33.13
CA GLU A 176 36.22 -19.71 -32.01
C GLU A 176 35.66 -20.35 -30.73
N ARG A 177 35.96 -21.62 -30.45
CA ARG A 177 35.44 -22.36 -29.27
C ARG A 177 35.73 -21.65 -27.95
N SER A 178 36.89 -21.01 -27.81
CA SER A 178 37.27 -20.28 -26.60
C SER A 178 36.34 -19.09 -26.29
N ARG A 179 35.75 -18.47 -27.31
CA ARG A 179 34.76 -17.39 -27.14
C ARG A 179 33.40 -17.95 -26.71
N ALA A 180 32.99 -19.07 -27.29
CA ALA A 180 31.80 -19.79 -26.85
C ALA A 180 31.86 -20.19 -25.38
N ASP A 181 33.00 -20.74 -24.95
CA ASP A 181 33.21 -21.12 -23.55
C ASP A 181 33.19 -19.92 -22.61
N THR A 182 33.72 -18.78 -23.03
CA THR A 182 33.73 -17.54 -22.22
C THR A 182 32.33 -16.97 -22.05
N ALA A 183 31.55 -16.88 -23.14
CA ALA A 183 30.17 -16.41 -23.08
C ALA A 183 29.28 -17.35 -22.25
N LEU A 184 29.45 -18.67 -22.42
CA LEU A 184 28.72 -19.67 -21.64
C LEU A 184 29.09 -19.62 -20.16
N LYS A 185 30.37 -19.48 -19.81
CA LYS A 185 30.80 -19.30 -18.41
C LYS A 185 30.15 -18.07 -17.78
N PHE A 186 30.09 -16.95 -18.50
CA PHE A 186 29.41 -15.75 -18.03
C PHE A 186 27.91 -15.99 -17.82
N VAL A 187 27.20 -16.50 -18.84
CA VAL A 187 25.75 -16.74 -18.77
C VAL A 187 25.42 -17.73 -17.65
N CYS A 188 26.17 -18.83 -17.53
CA CYS A 188 26.01 -19.80 -16.45
C CYS A 188 26.31 -19.18 -15.08
N SER A 189 27.35 -18.36 -14.94
CA SER A 189 27.65 -17.67 -13.67
C SER A 189 26.51 -16.76 -13.26
N TRP A 190 25.89 -16.06 -14.21
CA TRP A 190 24.75 -15.19 -13.93
C TRP A 190 23.50 -15.99 -13.56
N ILE A 191 23.18 -17.08 -14.27
CA ILE A 191 22.07 -17.98 -13.91
C ILE A 191 22.26 -18.53 -12.49
N MET A 192 23.49 -18.92 -12.13
CA MET A 192 23.78 -19.43 -10.79
C MET A 192 23.71 -18.32 -9.72
N SER A 193 24.18 -17.11 -10.01
CA SER A 193 24.02 -15.95 -9.12
C SER A 193 22.55 -15.53 -8.96
N PHE A 194 21.75 -15.63 -10.03
CA PHE A 194 20.31 -15.38 -10.01
C PHE A 194 19.58 -16.44 -9.20
N ARG A 195 19.95 -17.72 -9.37
CA ARG A 195 19.46 -18.81 -8.53
C ARG A 195 19.83 -18.65 -7.06
N ASN A 196 21.00 -18.09 -6.77
CA ASN A 196 21.40 -17.78 -5.39
C ASN A 196 20.64 -16.56 -4.82
N LEU A 197 20.29 -15.58 -5.66
CA LEU A 197 19.35 -14.50 -5.29
C LEU A 197 17.94 -15.05 -5.00
N THR A 198 17.58 -16.21 -5.54
CA THR A 198 16.36 -16.97 -5.21
C THR A 198 16.56 -18.05 -4.14
N ALA A 199 17.77 -18.27 -3.60
CA ALA A 199 18.08 -19.38 -2.68
C ALA A 199 18.52 -18.95 -1.26
N VAL A 200 18.34 -17.69 -0.90
CA VAL A 200 18.32 -17.26 0.51
C VAL A 200 16.85 -17.44 0.96
N CYS A 201 16.35 -18.56 1.48
CA CYS A 201 16.91 -19.69 2.23
C CYS A 201 16.09 -21.01 2.02
N PRO A 202 16.48 -22.16 2.61
CA PRO A 202 16.24 -23.49 2.05
C PRO A 202 15.16 -24.34 2.76
N SER A 203 14.40 -25.08 1.98
CA SER A 203 14.11 -26.54 2.11
C SER A 203 12.82 -26.86 1.37
N HIS A 204 12.79 -27.97 0.63
CA HIS A 204 11.65 -28.48 -0.14
C HIS A 204 11.49 -27.98 -1.58
N PHE A 205 12.55 -28.10 -2.40
CA PHE A 205 12.34 -28.28 -3.84
C PHE A 205 13.27 -29.37 -4.40
N ARG A 206 12.86 -30.64 -4.20
CA ARG A 206 13.35 -31.76 -5.01
C ARG A 206 12.64 -31.68 -6.36
N ILE A 207 13.25 -31.05 -7.35
CA ILE A 207 12.89 -31.31 -8.75
C ILE A 207 13.47 -32.67 -9.09
N GLY A 208 12.59 -33.64 -9.31
CA GLY A 208 12.92 -34.93 -9.89
C GLY A 208 13.45 -34.76 -11.31
N LEU A 209 14.76 -34.62 -11.45
CA LEU A 209 15.45 -34.91 -12.69
C LEU A 209 15.70 -36.42 -12.73
N THR A 210 14.95 -37.10 -13.59
CA THR A 210 15.13 -38.52 -13.86
C THR A 210 16.55 -38.80 -14.37
N SER A 211 17.28 -39.51 -13.52
CA SER A 211 18.47 -40.39 -13.62
C SER A 211 19.19 -40.73 -14.95
N THR A 212 18.98 -40.12 -16.12
CA THR A 212 19.62 -40.63 -17.36
C THR A 212 20.66 -39.73 -18.04
N HIS A 213 20.91 -38.49 -17.56
CA HIS A 213 21.89 -37.61 -18.22
C HIS A 213 23.04 -37.05 -17.34
N LEU A 214 23.19 -37.50 -16.09
CA LEU A 214 24.22 -36.98 -15.18
C LEU A 214 25.58 -37.70 -15.22
N VAL A 215 25.79 -38.68 -16.10
CA VAL A 215 27.06 -39.45 -16.10
C VAL A 215 28.19 -38.77 -16.88
N ASN A 216 27.93 -37.82 -17.78
CA ASN A 216 28.95 -37.34 -18.72
C ASN A 216 29.62 -35.99 -18.39
N LEU A 217 29.38 -35.39 -17.23
CA LEU A 217 30.04 -34.12 -16.84
C LEU A 217 31.19 -34.30 -15.84
N SER A 218 31.42 -35.51 -15.30
CA SER A 218 32.50 -35.76 -14.33
C SER A 218 33.85 -36.09 -14.98
N THR A 219 33.87 -36.45 -16.27
CA THR A 219 35.10 -36.88 -16.97
C THR A 219 35.88 -35.76 -17.68
N MET A 220 35.38 -34.52 -17.73
CA MET A 220 36.08 -33.40 -18.38
C MET A 220 36.83 -32.45 -17.44
N THR A 221 36.99 -32.80 -16.16
CA THR A 221 37.80 -32.01 -15.20
C THR A 221 39.16 -32.65 -14.89
N LYS A 222 39.51 -33.73 -15.58
CA LYS A 222 40.84 -34.35 -15.52
C LYS A 222 41.33 -34.73 -16.92
N MET A 223 41.67 -33.73 -17.72
CA MET A 223 42.67 -33.80 -18.79
C MET A 223 43.08 -32.39 -19.19
#